data_AF-A0A957GH84-F1
#
_entry.id   AF-A0A957GH84-F1
#
_cell.length_a   1.000
_cell.length_b   1.000
_cell.length_c   1.000
_cell.angle_alpha   90.00
_cell.angle_beta   90.00
_cell.angle_gamma   90.00
#
_symmetry.space_group_name_H-M   'P 1'
#
loop_
_entity.id
_entity.type
_entity.pdbx_description
1 polymer ?
#
loop_
_entity_poly.entity_id
_entity_poly.type
_entity_poly.pdbx_seq_one_letter_code
_entity_poly.pdbx_strand_id
1 'polypeptide(L)'
;SDNPVAVWLFGTVLNYAIGLPDSLVRNLVPGDRITLSSDTGAALQFIVTETRPGTNYEAARLLSQNRLGLTLFALPAAAAEDVAYAFAAYDIAGEEGAAQPAYGVGERVPLAPAGSSAPAGQLTLTGVQFSHLADGQLAVQLQGTLANLAAGQSVLLSLTAGTQQTAVVPLPPAAADGRWQTELALPGEVAGAPLMAEIRLLPGGRPAMVQLGAVPQLTSQLQISVTAAYQEPAAGQAVLQLAVFNPGPGAVYLGPDFLQTLSQGGDAYAPAGQVLPRLPQLIGPEESVGLTWTFSPSDTPVQLQIGADLWLLEGLLSTTP
;
A
#
# COMPACT_ATOMS: atom_id res chain seq x y z
N SER A 1 10.87 -34.94 12.32
CA SER A 1 9.91 -34.15 11.53
C SER A 1 10.58 -32.83 11.25
N ASP A 2 11.02 -32.62 10.01
CA ASP A 2 12.03 -31.61 9.68
C ASP A 2 11.41 -30.24 9.35
N ASN A 3 10.26 -29.94 9.96
CA ASN A 3 9.55 -28.67 9.79
C ASN A 3 9.56 -27.92 11.13
N PRO A 4 9.81 -26.59 11.14
CA PRO A 4 9.71 -25.77 12.35
C PRO A 4 8.30 -25.86 12.95
N VAL A 5 8.21 -26.03 14.28
CA VAL A 5 6.95 -26.42 14.96
C VAL A 5 6.20 -25.26 15.62
N ALA A 6 6.78 -24.06 15.76
CA ALA A 6 6.02 -22.88 16.21
C ALA A 6 6.75 -21.57 15.91
N VAL A 7 5.99 -20.54 15.52
CA VAL A 7 6.44 -19.14 15.44
C VAL A 7 5.60 -18.33 16.41
N TRP A 8 6.25 -17.57 17.30
CA TRP A 8 5.58 -16.67 18.24
C TRP A 8 5.97 -15.22 17.94
N LEU A 9 4.97 -14.34 17.77
CA LEU A 9 5.13 -12.91 17.58
C LEU A 9 4.64 -12.20 18.85
N PHE A 10 5.49 -11.40 19.50
CA PHE A 10 5.14 -10.68 20.73
C PHE A 10 5.40 -9.17 20.59
N GLY A 11 4.32 -8.37 20.65
CA GLY A 11 4.38 -6.94 20.96
C GLY A 11 4.92 -6.01 19.86
N THR A 12 5.05 -4.72 20.21
CA THR A 12 5.32 -3.58 19.33
C THR A 12 6.80 -3.40 18.93
N VAL A 13 7.65 -4.43 19.11
CA VAL A 13 9.10 -4.40 18.83
C VAL A 13 9.46 -5.68 18.05
N LEU A 14 10.28 -5.56 17.00
CA LEU A 14 10.73 -6.65 16.11
C LEU A 14 11.53 -7.74 16.85
N ASN A 15 10.81 -8.65 17.53
CA ASN A 15 11.37 -9.78 18.26
C ASN A 15 10.73 -11.09 17.75
N TYR A 16 11.53 -11.98 17.18
CA TYR A 16 11.08 -13.26 16.64
C TYR A 16 11.53 -14.44 17.50
N ALA A 17 10.69 -15.46 17.60
CA ALA A 17 10.99 -16.70 18.30
C ALA A 17 10.54 -17.93 17.49
N ILE A 18 11.47 -18.84 17.19
CA ILE A 18 11.22 -20.01 16.32
C ILE A 18 11.75 -21.30 16.95
N GLY A 19 10.91 -22.33 17.01
CA GLY A 19 11.30 -23.68 17.41
C GLY A 19 11.83 -24.51 16.24
N LEU A 20 13.05 -25.03 16.36
CA LEU A 20 13.76 -25.85 15.38
C LEU A 20 14.22 -27.19 15.99
N PRO A 21 14.43 -28.24 15.18
CA PRO A 21 15.11 -29.46 15.62
C PRO A 21 16.40 -29.20 16.41
N ASP A 22 16.62 -29.94 17.50
CA ASP A 22 17.78 -29.77 18.40
C ASP A 22 19.12 -29.79 17.67
N SER A 23 19.28 -30.68 16.69
CA SER A 23 20.48 -30.76 15.86
C SER A 23 20.77 -29.47 15.08
N LEU A 24 19.74 -28.73 14.66
CA LEU A 24 19.93 -27.49 13.92
C LEU A 24 20.37 -26.35 14.84
N VAL A 25 19.84 -26.29 16.06
CA VAL A 25 20.20 -25.21 17.00
C VAL A 25 21.58 -25.44 17.62
N ARG A 26 21.93 -26.68 17.96
CA ARG A 26 23.25 -27.02 18.55
C ARG A 26 24.42 -26.83 17.59
N ASN A 27 24.15 -26.88 16.29
CA ASN A 27 25.18 -26.69 15.26
C ASN A 27 25.46 -25.20 14.96
N LEU A 28 24.64 -24.28 15.47
CA LEU A 28 24.86 -22.86 15.28
C LEU A 28 26.04 -22.38 16.14
N VAL A 29 26.86 -21.51 15.55
CA VAL A 29 27.94 -20.80 16.24
C VAL A 29 27.81 -19.29 16.03
N PRO A 30 28.28 -18.46 16.97
CA PRO A 30 28.35 -17.02 16.76
C PRO A 30 29.08 -16.68 15.46
N GLY A 31 28.43 -15.86 14.62
CA GLY A 31 28.88 -15.51 13.26
C GLY A 31 28.07 -16.19 12.14
N ASP A 32 27.32 -17.24 12.43
CA ASP A 32 26.43 -17.88 11.44
C ASP A 32 25.31 -16.94 11.01
N ARG A 33 24.93 -17.01 9.73
CA ARG A 33 23.85 -16.18 9.16
C ARG A 33 22.56 -16.98 9.00
N ILE A 34 21.45 -16.38 9.42
CA ILE A 34 20.12 -16.94 9.34
C ILE A 34 19.26 -16.01 8.49
N THR A 35 18.60 -16.57 7.48
CA THR A 35 17.62 -15.83 6.66
C THR A 35 16.23 -16.34 6.98
N LEU A 36 15.37 -15.46 7.48
CA LEU A 36 13.94 -15.72 7.58
C LEU A 36 13.24 -15.19 6.35
N SER A 37 12.85 -16.11 5.47
CA SER A 37 12.04 -15.79 4.30
C SER A 37 10.57 -16.01 4.64
N SER A 38 9.74 -14.97 4.54
CA SER A 38 8.29 -15.12 4.55
C SER A 38 7.79 -15.67 3.21
N ASP A 39 6.60 -16.22 3.22
CA ASP A 39 5.81 -16.56 2.02
C ASP A 39 5.46 -15.32 1.19
N THR A 40 5.34 -14.16 1.85
CA THR A 40 5.26 -12.82 1.21
C THR A 40 6.59 -12.34 0.64
N GLY A 41 7.68 -13.05 0.94
CA GLY A 41 8.96 -12.85 0.32
C GLY A 41 9.90 -11.83 0.99
N ALA A 42 9.48 -11.19 2.06
CA ALA A 42 10.41 -10.45 2.92
C ALA A 42 11.47 -11.44 3.45
N ALA A 43 12.74 -11.09 3.29
CA ALA A 43 13.85 -11.87 3.80
C ALA A 43 14.55 -11.05 4.88
N LEU A 44 14.36 -11.41 6.14
CA LEU A 44 15.05 -10.77 7.25
C LEU A 44 16.36 -11.53 7.51
N GLN A 45 17.47 -10.79 7.52
CA GLN A 45 18.79 -11.37 7.79
C GLN A 45 19.15 -11.18 9.26
N PHE A 46 19.63 -12.26 9.87
CA PHE A 46 20.13 -12.26 11.24
C PHE A 46 21.51 -12.90 11.28
N ILE A 47 22.34 -12.46 12.23
CA ILE A 47 23.63 -13.07 12.55
C ILE A 47 23.59 -13.62 13.97
N VAL A 48 23.94 -14.89 14.15
CA VAL A 48 24.03 -15.52 15.47
C VAL A 48 25.09 -14.79 16.27
N THR A 49 24.71 -14.29 17.43
CA THR A 49 25.60 -13.54 18.34
C THR A 49 26.01 -14.37 19.54
N GLU A 50 25.14 -15.28 19.98
CA GLU A 50 25.35 -16.08 21.19
C GLU A 50 24.62 -17.42 21.07
N THR A 51 25.24 -18.50 21.55
CA THR A 51 24.59 -19.79 21.78
C THR A 51 24.75 -20.21 23.22
N ARG A 52 23.69 -20.74 23.82
CA ARG A 52 23.64 -21.05 25.25
C ARG A 52 22.74 -22.25 25.55
N PRO A 53 23.13 -23.15 26.47
CA PRO A 53 22.21 -24.11 27.08
C PRO A 53 21.44 -23.48 28.25
N GLY A 54 20.18 -23.85 28.42
CA GLY A 54 19.34 -23.39 29.54
C GLY A 54 18.15 -24.31 29.80
N THR A 55 17.17 -23.81 30.57
CA THR A 55 16.01 -24.61 31.01
C THR A 55 14.72 -24.16 30.33
N ASN A 56 13.80 -25.09 30.08
CA ASN A 56 12.52 -24.84 29.40
C ASN A 56 11.68 -23.71 30.05
N TYR A 57 11.79 -23.49 31.37
CA TYR A 57 11.11 -22.42 32.10
C TYR A 57 11.73 -21.03 31.88
N GLU A 58 12.97 -20.93 31.36
CA GLU A 58 13.57 -19.65 30.98
C GLU A 58 12.98 -19.08 29.69
N ALA A 59 12.23 -19.87 28.90
CA ALA A 59 11.63 -19.43 27.64
C ALA A 59 10.80 -18.15 27.81
N ALA A 60 10.00 -18.03 28.88
CA ALA A 60 9.21 -16.82 29.14
C ALA A 60 10.10 -15.58 29.41
N ARG A 61 11.25 -15.75 30.06
CA ARG A 61 12.23 -14.67 30.31
C ARG A 61 13.01 -14.30 29.04
N LEU A 62 13.35 -15.30 28.22
CA LEU A 62 14.05 -15.10 26.94
C LEU A 62 13.15 -14.41 25.91
N LEU A 63 11.84 -14.64 25.99
CA LEU A 63 10.82 -13.97 25.18
C LEU A 63 10.42 -12.60 25.75
N SER A 64 10.73 -12.29 27.02
CA SER A 64 10.33 -11.04 27.66
C SER A 64 11.34 -9.90 27.46
N GLN A 65 10.87 -8.87 26.75
CA GLN A 65 11.21 -7.44 26.78
C GLN A 65 12.59 -6.96 26.25
N ASN A 66 12.49 -6.12 25.21
CA ASN A 66 13.49 -5.13 24.73
C ASN A 66 14.75 -5.63 24.00
N ARG A 67 14.74 -6.80 23.36
CA ARG A 67 15.87 -7.24 22.51
C ARG A 67 15.46 -7.43 21.06
N LEU A 68 15.77 -6.44 20.21
CA LEU A 68 15.65 -6.55 18.75
C LEU A 68 16.44 -7.76 18.24
N GLY A 69 15.79 -8.68 17.52
CA GLY A 69 16.45 -9.86 16.95
C GLY A 69 15.59 -11.13 16.90
N LEU A 70 16.28 -12.26 16.74
CA LEU A 70 15.70 -13.59 16.60
C LEU A 70 16.24 -14.53 17.70
N THR A 71 15.35 -15.28 18.33
CA THR A 71 15.71 -16.37 19.26
C THR A 71 15.29 -17.71 18.67
N LEU A 72 16.21 -18.67 18.61
CA LEU A 72 15.97 -20.03 18.14
C LEU A 72 16.01 -21.03 19.31
N PHE A 73 15.02 -21.92 19.33
CA PHE A 73 14.81 -22.90 20.39
C PHE A 73 14.93 -24.32 19.85
N ALA A 74 15.71 -25.17 20.50
CA ALA A 74 15.73 -26.60 20.22
C ALA A 74 14.42 -27.26 20.71
N LEU A 75 13.61 -27.76 19.78
CA LEU A 75 12.40 -28.53 20.06
C LEU A 75 12.35 -29.84 19.25
N PRO A 76 11.91 -30.96 19.85
CA PRO A 76 11.64 -31.13 21.28
C PRO A 76 12.94 -31.13 22.09
N ALA A 77 12.91 -30.58 23.30
CA ALA A 77 14.04 -30.66 24.22
C ALA A 77 14.19 -32.07 24.79
N ALA A 78 15.42 -32.56 24.92
CA ALA A 78 15.71 -33.89 25.47
C ALA A 78 15.40 -33.99 26.98
N ALA A 79 15.55 -32.88 27.71
CA ALA A 79 15.22 -32.73 29.12
C ALA A 79 14.77 -31.28 29.42
N ALA A 80 14.06 -31.07 30.54
CA ALA A 80 13.59 -29.75 30.94
C ALA A 80 14.76 -28.78 31.24
N GLU A 81 15.88 -29.32 31.70
CA GLU A 81 17.10 -28.58 32.06
C GLU A 81 18.16 -28.49 30.94
N ASP A 82 17.91 -29.08 29.77
CA ASP A 82 18.85 -29.12 28.65
C ASP A 82 18.17 -28.70 27.34
N VAL A 83 17.87 -27.41 27.25
CA VAL A 83 17.35 -26.76 26.05
C VAL A 83 18.46 -25.92 25.43
N ALA A 84 18.78 -26.17 24.16
CA ALA A 84 19.71 -25.34 23.42
C ALA A 84 19.01 -24.08 22.88
N TYR A 85 19.68 -22.93 23.03
CA TYR A 85 19.23 -21.63 22.53
C TYR A 85 20.31 -21.01 21.64
N ALA A 86 19.87 -20.31 20.60
CA ALA A 86 20.71 -19.39 19.84
C ALA A 86 20.03 -18.01 19.77
N PHE A 87 20.78 -16.96 20.04
CA PHE A 87 20.38 -15.57 19.85
C PHE A 87 21.03 -15.03 18.59
N ALA A 88 20.24 -14.34 17.79
CA ALA A 88 20.72 -13.70 16.58
C ALA A 88 20.26 -12.24 16.53
N ALA A 89 21.19 -11.34 16.23
CA ALA A 89 20.92 -9.92 16.02
C ALA A 89 20.58 -9.67 14.54
N TYR A 90 19.86 -8.58 14.27
CA TYR A 90 19.57 -8.17 12.90
C TYR A 90 20.86 -7.78 12.15
N ASP A 91 21.08 -8.34 10.96
CA ASP A 91 22.26 -8.07 10.13
C ASP A 91 21.99 -6.90 9.16
N ILE A 92 22.11 -5.67 9.68
CA ILE A 92 21.93 -4.43 8.89
C ILE A 92 22.94 -4.35 7.74
N ALA A 93 24.18 -4.81 7.96
CA ALA A 93 25.25 -4.76 6.96
C ALA A 93 25.01 -5.76 5.80
N GLY A 94 24.32 -6.87 6.05
CA GLY A 94 23.84 -7.82 5.03
C GLY A 94 22.73 -7.28 4.14
N GLU A 95 21.96 -6.29 4.61
CA GLU A 95 20.94 -5.60 3.81
C GLU A 95 21.53 -4.49 2.93
N GLU A 96 22.54 -3.75 3.41
CA GLU A 96 23.21 -2.70 2.64
C GLU A 96 23.95 -3.24 1.39
N GLY A 97 24.40 -4.50 1.41
CA GLY A 97 24.96 -5.19 0.25
C GLY A 97 23.94 -5.68 -0.78
N ALA A 98 22.64 -5.56 -0.48
CA ALA A 98 21.52 -6.03 -1.29
C ALA A 98 20.63 -4.86 -1.74
N ALA A 99 21.22 -3.76 -2.20
CA ALA A 99 20.49 -2.72 -2.92
C ALA A 99 19.72 -3.39 -4.08
N GLN A 100 18.41 -3.56 -3.90
CA GLN A 100 17.55 -4.13 -4.92
C GLN A 100 17.58 -3.17 -6.12
N PRO A 101 17.90 -3.66 -7.33
CA PRO A 101 17.86 -2.79 -8.50
C PRO A 101 16.43 -2.27 -8.65
N ALA A 102 16.29 -0.94 -8.62
CA ALA A 102 15.04 -0.26 -8.89
C ALA A 102 15.02 0.11 -10.38
N TYR A 103 14.01 -0.39 -11.09
CA TYR A 103 13.79 -0.17 -12.51
C TYR A 103 12.72 0.91 -12.73
N GLY A 104 12.76 1.59 -13.87
CA GLY A 104 11.69 2.49 -14.32
C GLY A 104 10.62 1.77 -15.13
N VAL A 105 9.46 2.42 -15.29
CA VAL A 105 8.46 2.02 -16.29
C VAL A 105 9.10 2.06 -17.69
N GLY A 106 8.91 1.00 -18.46
CA GLY A 106 9.50 0.79 -19.78
C GLY A 106 10.87 0.11 -19.77
N GLU A 107 11.49 -0.06 -18.60
CA GLU A 107 12.76 -0.77 -18.47
C GLU A 107 12.56 -2.29 -18.42
N ARG A 108 13.57 -2.99 -18.91
CA ARG A 108 13.61 -4.45 -18.92
C ARG A 108 14.10 -4.96 -17.58
N VAL A 109 13.22 -5.61 -16.84
CA VAL A 109 13.49 -6.28 -15.57
C VAL A 109 13.93 -7.72 -15.84
N PRO A 110 15.22 -8.06 -15.66
CA PRO A 110 15.68 -9.44 -15.75
C PRO A 110 15.14 -10.24 -14.56
N LEU A 111 14.47 -11.36 -14.84
CA LEU A 111 13.99 -12.28 -13.81
C LEU A 111 14.98 -13.43 -13.71
N ALA A 112 15.74 -13.49 -12.62
CA ALA A 112 16.73 -14.55 -12.41
C ALA A 112 16.40 -15.35 -11.13
N PRO A 113 16.53 -16.68 -11.15
CA PRO A 113 16.52 -17.49 -9.93
C PRO A 113 17.65 -17.06 -9.01
N ALA A 114 17.46 -17.15 -7.69
CA ALA A 114 18.51 -16.85 -6.73
C ALA A 114 19.72 -17.76 -6.97
N GLY A 115 20.91 -17.15 -6.99
CA GLY A 115 22.17 -17.86 -7.24
C GLY A 115 22.48 -18.10 -8.72
N SER A 116 21.59 -17.68 -9.64
CA SER A 116 21.85 -17.71 -11.09
C SER A 116 22.12 -16.29 -11.62
N SER A 117 23.11 -16.16 -12.51
CA SER A 117 23.33 -14.95 -13.31
C SER A 117 22.59 -14.98 -14.65
N ALA A 118 22.05 -16.14 -15.06
CA ALA A 118 21.28 -16.28 -16.28
C ALA A 118 19.81 -15.90 -16.03
N PRO A 119 19.22 -14.99 -16.84
CA PRO A 119 17.81 -14.64 -16.72
C PRO A 119 16.95 -15.84 -17.15
N ALA A 120 16.00 -16.21 -16.30
CA ALA A 120 14.97 -17.21 -16.58
C ALA A 120 13.65 -16.57 -17.05
N GLY A 121 13.65 -15.26 -17.26
CA GLY A 121 12.57 -14.50 -17.85
C GLY A 121 12.93 -13.01 -17.94
N GLN A 122 12.12 -12.26 -18.67
CA GLN A 122 12.24 -10.82 -18.78
C GLN A 122 10.86 -10.20 -18.71
N LEU A 123 10.68 -9.28 -17.77
CA LEU A 123 9.46 -8.50 -17.61
C LEU A 123 9.71 -7.05 -18.02
N THR A 124 8.75 -6.42 -18.69
CA THR A 124 8.74 -4.97 -18.90
C THR A 124 7.37 -4.44 -18.52
N LEU A 125 7.29 -3.57 -17.53
CA LEU A 125 6.05 -2.86 -17.21
C LEU A 125 5.95 -1.65 -18.14
N THR A 126 4.90 -1.56 -18.93
CA THR A 126 4.77 -0.57 -20.01
C THR A 126 3.69 0.47 -19.75
N GLY A 127 2.80 0.26 -18.79
CA GLY A 127 1.80 1.26 -18.43
C GLY A 127 1.25 1.07 -17.02
N VAL A 128 0.87 2.21 -16.46
CA VAL A 128 0.22 2.36 -15.17
C VAL A 128 -0.97 3.27 -15.40
N GLN A 129 -2.16 2.83 -15.01
CA GLN A 129 -3.37 3.64 -15.06
C GLN A 129 -4.04 3.63 -13.69
N PHE A 130 -4.69 4.74 -13.36
CA PHE A 130 -5.30 4.98 -12.06
C PHE A 130 -6.78 5.29 -12.23
N SER A 131 -7.62 4.70 -11.39
CA SER A 131 -9.03 5.02 -11.27
C SER A 131 -9.48 4.81 -9.83
N HIS A 132 -10.57 5.46 -9.42
CA HIS A 132 -11.25 5.10 -8.19
C HIS A 132 -12.23 3.95 -8.43
N LEU A 133 -12.35 3.07 -7.43
CA LEU A 133 -13.43 2.11 -7.31
C LEU A 133 -14.67 2.76 -6.69
N ALA A 134 -15.81 2.07 -6.74
CA ALA A 134 -17.09 2.58 -6.24
C ALA A 134 -17.13 2.81 -4.72
N ASP A 135 -16.17 2.27 -3.97
CA ASP A 135 -15.99 2.45 -2.53
C ASP A 135 -14.94 3.52 -2.18
N GLY A 136 -14.37 4.20 -3.18
CA GLY A 136 -13.33 5.22 -3.01
C GLY A 136 -11.91 4.68 -2.89
N GLN A 137 -11.70 3.36 -2.99
CA GLN A 137 -10.35 2.80 -3.14
C GLN A 137 -9.73 3.19 -4.48
N LEU A 138 -8.41 3.14 -4.54
CA LEU A 138 -7.64 3.37 -5.76
C LEU A 138 -7.38 2.04 -6.47
N ALA A 139 -7.93 1.88 -7.67
CA ALA A 139 -7.52 0.84 -8.60
C ALA A 139 -6.27 1.30 -9.37
N VAL A 140 -5.23 0.46 -9.32
CA VAL A 140 -4.00 0.62 -10.10
C VAL A 140 -3.95 -0.50 -11.12
N GLN A 141 -4.17 -0.15 -12.38
CA GLN A 141 -4.09 -1.07 -13.49
C GLN A 141 -2.68 -1.03 -14.08
N LEU A 142 -2.01 -2.18 -14.05
CA LEU A 142 -0.68 -2.37 -14.60
C LEU A 142 -0.75 -3.20 -15.88
N GLN A 143 0.05 -2.80 -16.86
CA GLN A 143 0.21 -3.53 -18.11
C GLN A 143 1.70 -3.68 -18.44
N GLY A 144 2.03 -4.77 -19.12
CA GLY A 144 3.40 -5.04 -19.49
C GLY A 144 3.56 -6.20 -20.45
N THR A 145 4.82 -6.59 -20.65
CA THR A 145 5.20 -7.80 -21.37
C THR A 145 6.00 -8.73 -20.48
N LEU A 146 5.88 -10.03 -20.73
CA LEU A 146 6.63 -11.09 -20.10
C LEU A 146 7.15 -12.01 -21.19
N ALA A 147 8.46 -12.17 -21.26
CA ALA A 147 9.13 -12.95 -22.28
C ALA A 147 10.08 -13.99 -21.67
N ASN A 148 10.26 -15.10 -22.38
CA ASN A 148 11.26 -16.14 -22.08
C ASN A 148 11.16 -16.72 -20.66
N LEU A 149 9.96 -16.77 -20.06
CA LEU A 149 9.76 -17.37 -18.75
C LEU A 149 10.00 -18.88 -18.83
N ALA A 150 10.90 -19.42 -18.02
CA ALA A 150 11.18 -20.85 -18.01
C ALA A 150 9.97 -21.66 -17.53
N ALA A 151 9.85 -22.91 -18.01
CA ALA A 151 8.75 -23.78 -17.65
C ALA A 151 8.71 -24.05 -16.14
N GLY A 152 7.50 -24.02 -15.56
CA GLY A 152 7.29 -24.25 -14.12
C GLY A 152 7.58 -23.02 -13.24
N GLN A 153 7.93 -21.88 -13.83
CA GLN A 153 8.08 -20.63 -13.11
C GLN A 153 6.81 -19.79 -13.16
N SER A 154 6.63 -18.95 -12.14
CA SER A 154 5.57 -17.94 -12.09
C SER A 154 6.14 -16.61 -11.61
N VAL A 155 5.45 -15.52 -11.92
CA VAL A 155 5.84 -14.18 -11.46
C VAL A 155 4.75 -13.68 -10.52
N LEU A 156 5.15 -13.24 -9.35
CA LEU A 156 4.30 -12.57 -8.38
C LEU A 156 4.52 -11.06 -8.43
N LEU A 157 3.48 -10.32 -8.08
CA LEU A 157 3.43 -8.88 -8.07
C LEU A 157 2.72 -8.39 -6.81
N SER A 158 3.25 -7.35 -6.18
CA SER A 158 2.53 -6.53 -5.20
C SER A 158 2.88 -5.06 -5.39
N LEU A 159 2.01 -4.17 -4.92
CA LEU A 159 2.27 -2.73 -4.88
C LEU A 159 2.48 -2.26 -3.46
N THR A 160 3.37 -1.27 -3.31
CA THR A 160 3.61 -0.55 -2.07
C THR A 160 3.49 0.94 -2.31
N ALA A 161 2.72 1.63 -1.47
CA ALA A 161 2.57 3.08 -1.49
C ALA A 161 2.53 3.62 -0.05
N GLY A 162 3.56 4.39 0.33
CA GLY A 162 3.72 4.86 1.71
C GLY A 162 3.84 3.68 2.69
N THR A 163 2.89 3.57 3.62
CA THR A 163 2.81 2.45 4.59
C THR A 163 1.85 1.34 4.16
N GLN A 164 1.20 1.46 3.01
CA GLN A 164 0.22 0.51 2.51
C GLN A 164 0.87 -0.45 1.50
N GLN A 165 0.44 -1.71 1.55
CA GLN A 165 0.86 -2.74 0.61
C GLN A 165 -0.36 -3.57 0.17
N THR A 166 -0.39 -3.97 -1.09
CA THR A 166 -1.42 -4.88 -1.61
C THR A 166 -1.12 -6.32 -1.24
N ALA A 167 -2.12 -7.19 -1.39
CA ALA A 167 -1.85 -8.62 -1.47
C ALA A 167 -0.88 -8.92 -2.63
N VAL A 168 -0.08 -9.97 -2.45
CA VAL A 168 0.78 -10.51 -3.50
C VAL A 168 -0.08 -11.37 -4.42
N VAL A 169 -0.09 -11.06 -5.71
CA VAL A 169 -0.88 -11.76 -6.72
C VAL A 169 0.03 -12.37 -7.79
N PRO A 170 -0.31 -13.55 -8.34
CA PRO A 170 0.37 -14.05 -9.52
C PRO A 170 0.02 -13.19 -10.72
N LEU A 171 1.01 -12.84 -11.53
CA LEU A 171 0.75 -12.27 -12.84
C LEU A 171 -0.02 -13.30 -13.68
N PRO A 172 -1.08 -12.86 -14.38
CA PRO A 172 -1.83 -13.76 -15.24
C PRO A 172 -0.92 -14.29 -16.35
N PRO A 173 -1.24 -15.47 -16.91
CA PRO A 173 -0.51 -15.98 -18.06
C PRO A 173 -0.55 -14.94 -19.18
N ALA A 174 0.63 -14.60 -19.68
CA ALA A 174 0.75 -13.66 -20.78
C ALA A 174 0.01 -14.19 -22.01
N ALA A 175 -0.61 -13.29 -22.79
CA ALA A 175 -1.17 -13.61 -24.09
C ALA A 175 -0.08 -14.15 -25.04
N ALA A 176 -0.47 -14.66 -26.21
CA ALA A 176 0.47 -15.23 -27.19
C ALA A 176 1.56 -14.24 -27.63
N ASP A 177 1.31 -12.93 -27.51
CA ASP A 177 2.26 -11.85 -27.79
C ASP A 177 3.09 -11.42 -26.57
N GLY A 178 2.97 -12.14 -25.45
CA GLY A 178 3.68 -11.86 -24.21
C GLY A 178 3.05 -10.76 -23.36
N ARG A 179 1.90 -10.18 -23.74
CA ARG A 179 1.27 -9.10 -22.98
C ARG A 179 0.49 -9.62 -21.78
N TRP A 180 0.51 -8.84 -20.70
CA TRP A 180 -0.27 -9.08 -19.50
C TRP A 180 -0.88 -7.77 -18.98
N GLN A 181 -1.97 -7.90 -18.25
CA GLN A 181 -2.64 -6.80 -17.55
C GLN A 181 -3.18 -7.32 -16.23
N THR A 182 -3.05 -6.52 -15.18
CA THR A 182 -3.59 -6.85 -13.85
C THR A 182 -4.00 -5.57 -13.14
N GLU A 183 -4.93 -5.69 -12.19
CA GLU A 183 -5.42 -4.59 -11.40
C GLU A 183 -5.25 -4.94 -9.92
N LEU A 184 -4.72 -3.99 -9.16
CA LEU A 184 -4.61 -4.09 -7.71
C LEU A 184 -5.28 -2.89 -7.06
N ALA A 185 -5.89 -3.11 -5.90
CA ALA A 185 -6.56 -2.06 -5.14
C ALA A 185 -5.69 -1.59 -3.97
N LEU A 186 -5.58 -0.28 -3.80
CA LEU A 186 -4.95 0.39 -2.67
C LEU A 186 -5.99 1.28 -1.95
N PRO A 187 -5.81 1.59 -0.65
CA PRO A 187 -6.63 2.58 0.03
C PRO A 187 -6.52 3.95 -0.65
N GLY A 188 -7.62 4.72 -0.71
CA GLY A 188 -7.63 6.05 -1.36
C GLY A 188 -6.72 7.10 -0.67
N GLU A 189 -6.31 6.86 0.57
CA GLU A 189 -5.47 7.75 1.38
C GLU A 189 -3.99 7.79 0.96
N VAL A 190 -3.59 7.01 -0.05
CA VAL A 190 -2.19 6.92 -0.51
C VAL A 190 -1.81 7.97 -1.56
N ALA A 191 -2.70 8.91 -1.87
CA ALA A 191 -2.43 9.99 -2.83
C ALA A 191 -1.16 10.79 -2.46
N GLY A 192 -0.32 11.07 -3.45
CA GLY A 192 0.97 11.74 -3.29
C GLY A 192 2.12 10.85 -2.81
N ALA A 193 1.84 9.64 -2.33
CA ALA A 193 2.88 8.70 -1.93
C ALA A 193 3.65 8.13 -3.15
N PRO A 194 4.95 7.81 -3.01
CA PRO A 194 5.67 7.08 -4.05
C PRO A 194 5.08 5.67 -4.18
N LEU A 195 4.86 5.24 -5.42
CA LEU A 195 4.33 3.93 -5.77
C LEU A 195 5.43 3.04 -6.35
N MET A 196 5.54 1.84 -5.79
CA MET A 196 6.48 0.83 -6.23
C MET A 196 5.77 -0.49 -6.50
N ALA A 197 6.18 -1.19 -7.56
CA ALA A 197 5.83 -2.57 -7.79
C ALA A 197 6.99 -3.48 -7.38
N GLU A 198 6.72 -4.42 -6.48
CA GLU A 198 7.63 -5.53 -6.19
C GLU A 198 7.28 -6.70 -7.10
N ILE A 199 8.27 -7.20 -7.82
CA ILE A 199 8.15 -8.30 -8.77
C ILE A 199 9.02 -9.45 -8.31
N ARG A 200 8.47 -10.66 -8.27
CA ARG A 200 9.19 -11.83 -7.79
C ARG A 200 8.99 -13.03 -8.69
N LEU A 201 10.10 -13.63 -9.11
CA LEU A 201 10.07 -14.91 -9.80
C LEU A 201 9.96 -16.05 -8.76
N LEU A 202 9.12 -17.02 -9.02
CA LEU A 202 9.02 -18.25 -8.24
C LEU A 202 9.35 -19.48 -9.10
N PRO A 203 9.98 -20.51 -8.49
CA PRO A 203 10.52 -20.51 -7.13
C PRO A 203 11.86 -19.76 -7.02
N GLY A 204 12.09 -19.17 -5.84
CA GLY A 204 13.42 -18.73 -5.43
C GLY A 204 14.02 -17.53 -6.17
N GLY A 205 13.25 -16.72 -6.89
CA GLY A 205 13.75 -15.49 -7.50
C GLY A 205 14.02 -14.38 -6.47
N ARG A 206 15.00 -13.52 -6.77
CA ARG A 206 15.20 -12.28 -6.02
C ARG A 206 14.09 -11.29 -6.37
N PRO A 207 13.57 -10.50 -5.41
CA PRO A 207 12.65 -9.42 -5.72
C PRO A 207 13.35 -8.36 -6.58
N ALA A 208 12.60 -7.82 -7.52
CA ALA A 208 12.95 -6.65 -8.32
C ALA A 208 11.91 -5.55 -8.06
N MET A 209 12.37 -4.31 -7.94
CA MET A 209 11.51 -3.17 -7.68
C MET A 209 11.33 -2.36 -8.95
N VAL A 210 10.11 -1.95 -9.28
CA VAL A 210 9.81 -1.02 -10.37
C VAL A 210 9.19 0.23 -9.79
N GLN A 211 9.81 1.39 -10.02
CA GLN A 211 9.27 2.69 -9.63
C GLN A 211 8.17 3.08 -10.62
N LEU A 212 6.95 3.29 -10.10
CA LEU A 212 5.78 3.62 -10.91
C LEU A 212 5.45 5.11 -10.90
N GLY A 213 6.19 5.90 -10.12
CA GLY A 213 5.95 7.33 -9.91
C GLY A 213 5.19 7.60 -8.62
N ALA A 214 4.57 8.78 -8.52
CA ALA A 214 3.72 9.13 -7.39
C ALA A 214 2.26 8.77 -7.67
N VAL A 215 1.52 8.38 -6.63
CA VAL A 215 0.08 8.16 -6.74
C VAL A 215 -0.61 9.52 -7.00
N PRO A 216 -1.41 9.66 -8.07
CA PRO A 216 -2.09 10.91 -8.36
C PRO A 216 -3.28 11.16 -7.41
N GLN A 217 -3.59 12.43 -7.17
CA GLN A 217 -4.86 12.82 -6.56
C GLN A 217 -5.92 12.97 -7.65
N LEU A 218 -6.70 11.92 -7.93
CA LEU A 218 -7.60 11.90 -9.11
C LEU A 218 -8.65 13.01 -9.11
N THR A 219 -9.07 13.53 -7.95
CA THR A 219 -10.02 14.65 -7.90
C THR A 219 -9.43 15.96 -8.41
N SER A 220 -8.10 16.14 -8.42
CA SER A 220 -7.46 17.35 -8.92
C SER A 220 -7.48 17.46 -10.45
N GLN A 221 -7.84 16.39 -11.16
CA GLN A 221 -7.96 16.39 -12.62
C GLN A 221 -9.35 16.87 -13.09
N LEU A 222 -10.33 16.93 -12.18
CA LEU A 222 -11.70 17.28 -12.51
C LEU A 222 -11.79 18.75 -12.93
N GLN A 223 -12.61 19.00 -13.95
CA GLN A 223 -12.95 20.35 -14.37
C GLN A 223 -14.27 20.74 -13.71
N ILE A 224 -14.22 21.77 -12.87
CA ILE A 224 -15.36 22.23 -12.09
C ILE A 224 -15.79 23.61 -12.61
N SER A 225 -17.06 23.78 -12.90
CA SER A 225 -17.64 25.05 -13.33
C SER A 225 -18.90 25.39 -12.53
N VAL A 226 -19.00 26.63 -12.06
CA VAL A 226 -20.23 27.15 -11.45
C VAL A 226 -21.17 27.60 -12.57
N THR A 227 -22.35 26.98 -12.66
CA THR A 227 -23.35 27.31 -13.68
C THR A 227 -24.38 28.30 -13.17
N ALA A 228 -24.68 28.29 -11.87
CA ALA A 228 -25.54 29.27 -11.21
C ALA A 228 -25.19 29.39 -9.72
N ALA A 229 -25.34 30.60 -9.17
CA ALA A 229 -25.25 30.86 -7.74
C ALA A 229 -26.31 31.91 -7.37
N TYR A 230 -27.21 31.59 -6.44
CA TYR A 230 -28.28 32.51 -6.03
C TYR A 230 -28.75 32.21 -4.60
N GLN A 231 -29.44 33.18 -4.00
CA GLN A 231 -30.17 32.94 -2.75
C GLN A 231 -31.63 32.58 -3.05
N GLU A 232 -32.18 31.69 -2.24
CA GLU A 232 -33.61 31.39 -2.17
C GLU A 232 -34.18 32.08 -0.92
N PRO A 233 -34.72 33.32 -1.03
CA PRO A 233 -35.07 34.13 0.13
C PRO A 233 -36.21 33.53 0.95
N ALA A 234 -37.10 32.78 0.31
CA ALA A 234 -38.20 32.09 0.97
C ALA A 234 -37.72 30.99 1.93
N ALA A 235 -36.56 30.38 1.63
CA ALA A 235 -35.97 29.31 2.43
C ALA A 235 -34.80 29.80 3.31
N GLY A 236 -34.28 31.01 3.07
CA GLY A 236 -33.08 31.52 3.74
C GLY A 236 -31.82 30.72 3.40
N GLN A 237 -31.77 30.11 2.20
CA GLN A 237 -30.69 29.22 1.77
C GLN A 237 -29.96 29.79 0.56
N ALA A 238 -28.68 29.50 0.45
CA ALA A 238 -27.90 29.69 -0.77
C ALA A 238 -27.95 28.42 -1.61
N VAL A 239 -28.08 28.58 -2.93
CA VAL A 239 -28.06 27.49 -3.91
C VAL A 239 -26.91 27.72 -4.87
N LEU A 240 -26.06 26.71 -5.02
CA LEU A 240 -24.95 26.65 -5.95
C LEU A 240 -25.16 25.48 -6.91
N GLN A 241 -25.15 25.75 -8.21
CA GLN A 241 -25.19 24.73 -9.25
C GLN A 241 -23.80 24.61 -9.87
N LEU A 242 -23.31 23.38 -9.93
CA LEU A 242 -21.98 23.02 -10.39
C LEU A 242 -22.09 22.00 -11.53
N ALA A 243 -21.21 22.12 -12.52
CA ALA A 243 -20.91 21.07 -13.47
C ALA A 243 -19.50 20.53 -13.16
N VAL A 244 -19.39 19.22 -12.96
CA VAL A 244 -18.13 18.51 -12.71
C VAL A 244 -17.88 17.56 -13.87
N PHE A 245 -16.80 17.79 -14.61
CA PHE A 245 -16.40 16.97 -15.75
C PHE A 245 -15.11 16.22 -15.44
N ASN A 246 -15.05 14.94 -15.78
CA ASN A 246 -13.86 14.11 -15.67
C ASN A 246 -13.17 13.99 -17.05
N PRO A 247 -12.10 14.76 -17.33
CA PRO A 247 -11.35 14.63 -18.58
C PRO A 247 -10.40 13.43 -18.60
N GLY A 248 -10.22 12.75 -17.46
CA GLY A 248 -9.21 11.71 -17.30
C GLY A 248 -9.66 10.34 -17.82
N PRO A 249 -8.70 9.43 -18.03
CA PRO A 249 -8.96 8.11 -18.59
C PRO A 249 -9.56 7.12 -17.57
N GLY A 250 -9.52 7.44 -16.28
CA GLY A 250 -10.03 6.62 -15.19
C GLY A 250 -11.23 7.26 -14.48
N ALA A 251 -12.07 6.43 -13.88
CA ALA A 251 -13.19 6.90 -13.07
C ALA A 251 -12.70 7.66 -11.83
N VAL A 252 -13.46 8.66 -11.38
CA VAL A 252 -13.16 9.47 -10.19
C VAL A 252 -14.33 9.43 -9.23
N TYR A 253 -14.07 8.92 -8.03
CA TYR A 253 -14.99 8.91 -6.91
C TYR A 253 -15.06 10.30 -6.25
N LEU A 254 -16.27 10.87 -6.23
CA LEU A 254 -16.63 12.04 -5.44
C LEU A 254 -17.10 11.57 -4.06
N GLY A 255 -16.25 11.74 -3.05
CA GLY A 255 -16.57 11.35 -1.68
C GLY A 255 -17.64 12.24 -1.03
N PRO A 256 -18.16 11.84 0.15
CA PRO A 256 -19.12 12.63 0.91
C PRO A 256 -18.64 14.06 1.20
N ASP A 257 -17.32 14.20 1.37
CA ASP A 257 -16.60 15.43 1.71
C ASP A 257 -16.15 16.24 0.48
N PHE A 258 -16.59 15.87 -0.73
CA PHE A 258 -16.21 16.59 -1.94
C PHE A 258 -16.70 18.06 -1.95
N LEU A 259 -17.79 18.34 -1.24
CA LEU A 259 -18.32 19.70 -1.03
C LEU A 259 -18.39 19.99 0.47
N GLN A 260 -17.69 21.04 0.92
CA GLN A 260 -17.71 21.45 2.33
C GLN A 260 -17.79 22.96 2.48
N THR A 261 -18.61 23.43 3.42
CA THR A 261 -18.58 24.82 3.89
C THR A 261 -17.54 24.94 5.00
N LEU A 262 -16.51 25.76 4.81
CA LEU A 262 -15.51 26.03 5.83
C LEU A 262 -15.99 27.21 6.67
N SER A 263 -16.44 26.95 7.91
CA SER A 263 -16.78 27.99 8.87
C SER A 263 -15.59 28.26 9.80
N GLN A 264 -15.26 29.54 10.05
CA GLN A 264 -14.28 29.88 11.08
C GLN A 264 -14.94 29.76 12.46
N GLY A 265 -14.63 28.69 13.20
CA GLY A 265 -15.01 28.56 14.61
C GLY A 265 -16.42 28.00 14.88
N GLY A 266 -17.03 27.33 13.89
CA GLY A 266 -18.32 26.64 14.06
C GLY A 266 -18.19 25.20 14.60
N ASP A 267 -19.33 24.64 15.00
CA ASP A 267 -19.43 23.22 15.39
C ASP A 267 -18.99 22.32 14.21
N ALA A 268 -18.03 21.42 14.46
CA ALA A 268 -17.48 20.51 13.44
C ALA A 268 -18.54 19.57 12.84
N TYR A 269 -19.73 19.50 13.45
CA TYR A 269 -20.85 18.68 13.02
C TYR A 269 -22.01 19.45 12.36
N ALA A 270 -21.85 20.76 12.12
CA ALA A 270 -22.87 21.52 11.40
C ALA A 270 -23.01 20.96 9.96
N PRO A 271 -24.22 20.57 9.52
CA PRO A 271 -24.39 19.94 8.21
C PRO A 271 -24.00 20.92 7.10
N ALA A 272 -23.09 20.50 6.22
CA ALA A 272 -22.55 21.26 5.10
C ALA A 272 -23.58 21.67 4.02
N GLY A 273 -24.87 21.51 4.27
CA GLY A 273 -25.95 21.66 3.28
C GLY A 273 -26.40 20.33 2.68
N GLN A 274 -27.34 20.40 1.74
CA GLN A 274 -27.87 19.29 0.97
C GLN A 274 -27.31 19.30 -0.45
N VAL A 275 -26.84 18.16 -0.93
CA VAL A 275 -26.30 18.00 -2.29
C VAL A 275 -27.19 17.04 -3.08
N LEU A 276 -27.55 17.45 -4.30
CA LEU A 276 -28.33 16.66 -5.26
C LEU A 276 -27.59 16.57 -6.60
N PRO A 277 -27.36 15.35 -7.16
CA PRO A 277 -27.58 14.06 -6.54
C PRO A 277 -26.74 13.86 -5.28
N ARG A 278 -27.19 12.96 -4.40
CA ARG A 278 -26.52 12.70 -3.13
C ARG A 278 -25.14 12.08 -3.36
N LEU A 279 -24.12 12.60 -2.67
CA LEU A 279 -22.79 12.01 -2.61
C LEU A 279 -22.77 10.81 -1.63
N PRO A 280 -21.93 9.79 -1.86
CA PRO A 280 -20.89 9.74 -2.89
C PRO A 280 -21.39 9.40 -4.30
N GLN A 281 -20.60 9.75 -5.31
CA GLN A 281 -20.85 9.45 -6.73
C GLN A 281 -19.57 9.02 -7.43
N LEU A 282 -19.66 8.13 -8.41
CA LEU A 282 -18.53 7.75 -9.26
C LEU A 282 -18.76 8.37 -10.65
N ILE A 283 -17.80 9.16 -11.13
CA ILE A 283 -17.84 9.76 -12.47
C ILE A 283 -16.88 9.00 -13.37
N GLY A 284 -17.37 8.42 -14.45
CA GLY A 284 -16.58 7.71 -15.44
C GLY A 284 -15.67 8.62 -16.28
N PRO A 285 -14.82 8.04 -17.14
CA PRO A 285 -14.01 8.79 -18.09
C PRO A 285 -14.89 9.60 -19.06
N GLU A 286 -14.52 10.86 -19.31
CA GLU A 286 -15.25 11.80 -20.17
C GLU A 286 -16.72 12.05 -19.77
N GLU A 287 -17.08 11.73 -18.53
CA GLU A 287 -18.43 11.94 -18.00
C GLU A 287 -18.54 13.30 -17.29
N SER A 288 -19.73 13.91 -17.37
CA SER A 288 -20.10 15.10 -16.62
C SER A 288 -21.26 14.81 -15.67
N VAL A 289 -21.21 15.36 -14.46
CA VAL A 289 -22.34 15.37 -13.52
C VAL A 289 -22.68 16.80 -13.12
N GLY A 290 -23.98 17.10 -13.07
CA GLY A 290 -24.48 18.33 -12.47
C GLY A 290 -24.76 18.12 -10.99
N LEU A 291 -24.21 18.98 -10.13
CA LEU A 291 -24.48 18.98 -8.69
C LEU A 291 -25.21 20.27 -8.31
N THR A 292 -26.28 20.15 -7.53
CA THR A 292 -26.96 21.27 -6.87
C THR A 292 -26.68 21.18 -5.39
N TRP A 293 -26.05 22.21 -4.84
CA TRP A 293 -25.70 22.29 -3.43
C TRP A 293 -26.48 23.43 -2.78
N THR A 294 -27.26 23.09 -1.75
CA THR A 294 -28.08 24.02 -1.00
C THR A 294 -27.60 24.07 0.44
N PHE A 295 -27.17 25.23 0.92
CA PHE A 295 -26.64 25.39 2.28
C PHE A 295 -27.13 26.69 2.91
N SER A 296 -27.07 26.77 4.25
CA SER A 296 -27.39 28.00 4.98
C SER A 296 -26.09 28.80 5.16
N PRO A 297 -25.93 29.96 4.51
CA PRO A 297 -24.73 30.77 4.70
C PRO A 297 -24.72 31.32 6.14
N SER A 298 -23.71 30.96 6.94
CA SER A 298 -23.57 31.46 8.31
C SER A 298 -22.96 32.87 8.36
N ASP A 299 -22.05 33.18 7.42
CA ASP A 299 -21.29 34.43 7.36
C ASP A 299 -20.96 34.80 5.90
N THR A 300 -20.59 36.06 5.64
CA THR A 300 -19.93 36.44 4.38
C THR A 300 -18.55 37.04 4.63
N PRO A 301 -17.54 36.70 3.80
CA PRO A 301 -17.61 35.78 2.65
C PRO A 301 -17.71 34.31 3.09
N VAL A 302 -18.41 33.48 2.31
CA VAL A 302 -18.47 32.03 2.56
C VAL A 302 -17.26 31.38 1.89
N GLN A 303 -16.49 30.60 2.65
CA GLN A 303 -15.44 29.74 2.10
C GLN A 303 -16.02 28.36 1.81
N LEU A 304 -15.86 27.91 0.57
CA LEU A 304 -16.31 26.61 0.10
C LEU A 304 -15.10 25.80 -0.35
N GLN A 305 -15.02 24.56 0.09
CA GLN A 305 -14.10 23.58 -0.50
C GLN A 305 -14.88 22.72 -1.49
N ILE A 306 -14.40 22.70 -2.73
CA ILE A 306 -14.96 21.91 -3.82
C ILE A 306 -13.82 21.05 -4.39
N GLY A 307 -13.81 19.77 -4.05
CA GLY A 307 -12.68 18.89 -4.33
C GLY A 307 -11.41 19.37 -3.63
N ALA A 308 -10.37 19.64 -4.42
CA ALA A 308 -9.10 20.16 -3.92
C ALA A 308 -9.06 21.70 -3.85
N ASP A 309 -10.05 22.38 -4.42
CA ASP A 309 -10.03 23.83 -4.61
C ASP A 309 -10.81 24.56 -3.51
N LEU A 310 -10.27 25.72 -3.11
CA LEU A 310 -10.92 26.66 -2.21
C LEU A 310 -11.58 27.78 -3.02
N TRP A 311 -12.87 27.97 -2.82
CA TRP A 311 -13.69 28.98 -3.47
C TRP A 311 -14.18 29.99 -2.44
N LEU A 312 -14.16 31.27 -2.81
CA LEU A 312 -14.73 32.37 -2.03
C LEU A 312 -15.99 32.85 -2.70
N LEU A 313 -17.11 32.76 -1.99
CA LEU A 313 -18.38 33.32 -2.44
C LEU A 313 -18.60 34.68 -1.77
N GLU A 314 -18.28 35.74 -2.52
CA GLU A 314 -18.50 37.13 -2.15
C GLU A 314 -19.89 37.60 -2.62
N GLY A 315 -20.56 38.42 -1.80
CA GLY A 315 -21.75 39.14 -2.24
C GLY A 315 -23.08 38.37 -2.26
N LEU A 316 -23.15 37.12 -1.80
CA LEU A 316 -24.44 36.42 -1.65
C LEU A 316 -25.41 37.17 -0.71
N LEU A 317 -24.91 37.94 0.27
CA LEU A 317 -25.71 38.74 1.19
C LEU A 317 -26.03 40.16 0.71
N SER A 318 -25.99 40.48 -0.59
CA SER A 318 -26.48 41.80 -1.04
C SER A 318 -28.03 41.86 -1.05
N THR A 319 -28.63 41.73 0.13
CA THR A 319 -30.00 42.16 0.37
C THR A 319 -29.97 43.55 0.98
N THR A 320 -29.91 44.56 0.12
CA THR A 320 -30.59 45.82 0.42
C THR A 320 -31.32 46.27 -0.84
N PRO A 321 -32.65 46.49 -0.78
CA PRO A 321 -33.40 47.12 -1.86
C PRO A 321 -32.94 48.55 -2.13
#